data_AF-A0A966NYK8-F1
#
_entry.id   AF-A0A966NYK8-F1
#
_cell.length_a   1.000
_cell.length_b   1.000
_cell.length_c   1.000
_cell.angle_alpha   90.00
_cell.angle_beta   90.00
_cell.angle_gamma   90.00
#
_symmetry.space_group_name_H-M   'P 1'
#
loop_
_entity.id
_entity.type
_entity.pdbx_description
1 polymer ?
#
loop_
_entity_poly.entity_id
_entity_poly.type
_entity_poly.pdbx_seq_one_letter_code
_entity_poly.pdbx_strand_id
1 'polypeptide(L)'
;IIDQRWREHLEEMDYLQEGINLRAVGQKDPLTEWQREGFEMFGALMTGIAQDFVKYVMHVQVVRKDIAAPVVQNVQESSFDADTLGGFTGADEAQVPQSAPAQKTVVKDATDWSATPRNAPCPCGSGKKYKMCHGRN
;
A
#
# COMPACT_ATOMS: atom_id res chain seq x y z
N ILE A 1 2.17 -10.32 -14.59
CA ILE A 1 1.58 -11.31 -15.53
C ILE A 1 2.52 -11.49 -16.70
N ILE A 2 2.70 -10.49 -17.57
CA ILE A 2 3.68 -10.56 -18.69
C ILE A 2 5.07 -10.93 -18.18
N ASP A 3 5.56 -10.20 -17.18
CA ASP A 3 6.88 -10.43 -16.58
C ASP A 3 7.01 -11.75 -15.80
N GLN A 4 5.89 -12.33 -15.34
CA GLN A 4 5.89 -13.65 -14.70
C GLN A 4 5.98 -14.74 -15.78
N ARG A 5 5.08 -14.67 -16.78
CA ARG A 5 5.04 -15.58 -17.93
C ARG A 5 6.34 -15.60 -18.72
N TRP A 6 6.98 -14.43 -18.86
CA TRP A 6 8.28 -14.33 -19.50
C TRP A 6 9.38 -15.04 -18.70
N ARG A 7 9.39 -14.91 -17.37
CA ARG A 7 10.35 -15.62 -16.51
C ARG A 7 10.15 -17.13 -16.56
N GLU A 8 8.90 -17.60 -16.50
CA GLU A 8 8.57 -19.02 -16.68
C GLU A 8 9.05 -19.52 -18.06
N HIS A 9 8.85 -18.75 -19.13
CA HIS A 9 9.34 -19.11 -20.46
C HIS A 9 10.87 -19.17 -20.55
N LEU A 10 11.60 -18.25 -19.92
CA LEU A 10 13.06 -18.31 -19.87
C LEU A 10 13.55 -19.56 -19.14
N GLU A 11 12.89 -19.95 -18.04
CA GLU A 11 13.20 -21.19 -17.32
C GLU A 11 12.97 -22.42 -18.22
N GLU A 12 11.84 -22.46 -18.94
CA GLU A 12 11.55 -23.52 -19.92
C GLU A 12 12.58 -23.59 -21.06
N MET A 13 13.07 -22.43 -21.54
CA MET A 13 14.13 -22.37 -22.57
C MET A 13 15.47 -22.89 -22.05
N ASP A 14 15.81 -22.60 -20.80
CA ASP A 14 17.03 -23.11 -20.15
C ASP A 14 16.96 -24.64 -20.00
N TYR A 15 15.82 -25.18 -19.54
CA TYR A 15 15.62 -26.64 -19.48
C TYR A 15 15.70 -27.30 -20.87
N LEU A 16 15.12 -26.67 -21.89
CA LEU A 16 15.22 -27.15 -23.27
C LEU A 16 16.69 -27.21 -23.72
N GLN A 17 17.47 -26.17 -23.40
CA GLN A 17 18.88 -26.07 -23.77
C GLN A 17 19.75 -27.15 -23.12
N GLU A 18 19.44 -27.57 -21.90
CA GLU A 18 20.15 -28.69 -21.25
C GLU A 18 19.86 -30.03 -21.93
N GLY A 19 18.64 -30.22 -22.47
CA GLY A 19 18.18 -31.44 -23.12
C GLY A 19 18.58 -31.64 -24.58
N ILE A 20 18.93 -30.59 -25.32
CA ILE A 20 19.25 -30.68 -26.76
C ILE A 20 20.54 -31.48 -27.06
N ASN A 21 21.47 -31.55 -26.11
CA ASN A 21 22.72 -32.28 -26.30
C ASN A 21 22.49 -33.79 -26.48
N LEU A 22 21.45 -34.34 -25.85
CA LEU A 22 21.06 -35.75 -26.02
C LEU A 22 20.39 -36.01 -27.38
N ARG A 23 19.75 -35.00 -27.99
CA ARG A 23 19.11 -35.11 -29.32
C ARG A 23 20.08 -34.93 -30.48
N ALA A 24 21.21 -34.27 -30.27
CA ALA A 24 22.31 -34.14 -31.25
C ALA A 24 22.86 -35.52 -31.71
N VAL A 25 22.66 -36.57 -30.90
CA VAL A 25 23.01 -37.96 -31.24
C VAL A 25 22.21 -38.48 -32.46
N GLY A 26 21.05 -37.89 -32.76
CA GLY A 26 20.14 -38.30 -33.83
C GLY A 26 20.42 -37.72 -35.21
N GLN A 27 21.61 -37.20 -35.49
CA GLN A 27 22.01 -36.57 -36.78
C GLN A 27 21.20 -35.32 -37.19
N LYS A 28 20.29 -34.84 -36.34
CA LYS A 28 19.63 -33.56 -36.53
C LYS A 28 20.47 -32.44 -35.93
N ASP A 29 20.45 -31.27 -36.56
CA ASP A 29 21.12 -30.10 -36.03
C ASP A 29 20.45 -29.64 -34.72
N PRO A 30 21.14 -29.69 -33.57
CA PRO A 30 20.57 -29.33 -32.28
C PRO A 30 20.11 -27.88 -32.21
N LEU A 31 20.76 -26.96 -32.95
CA LEU A 31 20.37 -25.55 -32.98
C LEU A 31 18.99 -25.38 -33.62
N THR A 32 18.76 -26.08 -34.72
CA THR A 32 17.50 -25.98 -35.47
C THR A 32 16.32 -26.52 -34.67
N GLU A 33 16.49 -27.65 -33.96
CA GLU A 33 15.42 -28.19 -33.09
C GLU A 33 15.17 -27.28 -31.88
N TRP A 34 16.21 -26.70 -31.28
CA TRP A 34 16.05 -25.72 -30.21
C TRP A 34 15.25 -24.50 -30.66
N GLN A 35 15.59 -23.93 -31.83
CA GLN A 35 14.86 -22.78 -32.38
C GLN A 35 13.41 -23.13 -32.71
N ARG A 36 13.16 -24.33 -33.24
CA ARG A 36 11.82 -24.78 -33.61
C ARG A 36 10.93 -24.97 -32.38
N GLU A 37 11.40 -25.73 -31.39
CA GLU A 37 10.66 -25.97 -30.14
C GLU A 37 10.53 -24.70 -29.31
N GLY A 38 11.58 -23.86 -29.27
CA GLY A 38 11.54 -22.57 -28.60
C GLY A 38 10.51 -21.61 -29.20
N PHE A 39 10.42 -21.56 -30.53
CA PHE A 39 9.39 -20.75 -31.22
C PHE A 39 7.97 -21.25 -30.96
N GLU A 40 7.77 -22.58 -30.91
CA GLU A 40 6.48 -23.18 -30.58
C GLU A 40 6.04 -22.80 -29.15
N MET A 41 6.95 -22.91 -28.18
CA MET A 41 6.69 -22.48 -26.80
C MET A 41 6.43 -20.97 -26.69
N PHE A 42 7.15 -20.14 -27.46
CA PHE A 42 6.88 -18.71 -27.53
C PHE A 42 5.47 -18.38 -28.07
N GLY A 43 4.99 -19.15 -29.06
CA GLY A 43 3.62 -19.02 -29.54
C GLY A 43 2.57 -19.34 -28.46
N ALA A 44 2.82 -20.38 -27.67
CA ALA A 44 1.97 -20.74 -26.52
C ALA A 44 1.99 -19.64 -25.45
N LEU A 45 3.16 -19.09 -25.13
CA LEU A 45 3.33 -17.95 -24.23
C LEU A 45 2.50 -16.74 -24.67
N MET A 46 2.61 -16.34 -25.94
CA MET A 46 1.88 -15.19 -26.48
C MET A 46 0.36 -15.39 -26.39
N THR A 47 -0.12 -16.60 -26.68
CA THR A 47 -1.54 -16.95 -26.55
C THR A 47 -2.01 -16.87 -25.09
N GLY A 48 -1.21 -17.39 -24.16
CA GLY A 48 -1.49 -17.32 -22.72
C GLY A 48 -1.53 -15.88 -22.18
N ILE A 49 -0.57 -15.04 -22.60
CA ILE A 49 -0.54 -13.61 -22.22
C ILE A 49 -1.80 -12.89 -22.72
N ALA A 50 -2.24 -13.14 -23.96
CA ALA A 50 -3.44 -12.52 -24.50
C ALA A 50 -4.71 -12.90 -23.72
N GLN A 51 -4.84 -14.19 -23.35
CA GLN A 51 -5.97 -14.67 -22.54
C GLN A 51 -5.96 -14.05 -21.14
N ASP A 52 -4.79 -14.04 -20.48
CA ASP A 52 -4.65 -13.45 -19.15
C ASP A 52 -4.98 -11.95 -19.20
N PHE A 53 -4.48 -11.22 -20.21
CA PHE A 53 -4.76 -9.80 -20.37
C PHE A 53 -6.27 -9.50 -20.45
N VAL A 54 -7.01 -10.22 -21.30
CA VAL A 54 -8.47 -10.06 -21.42
C VAL A 54 -9.16 -10.39 -20.09
N LYS A 55 -8.76 -11.47 -19.43
CA LYS A 55 -9.31 -11.87 -18.13
C LYS A 55 -9.11 -10.77 -17.08
N TYR A 56 -7.91 -10.20 -16.97
CA TYR A 56 -7.61 -9.15 -16.01
C TYR A 56 -8.40 -7.88 -16.28
N VAL A 57 -8.50 -7.44 -17.53
CA VAL A 57 -9.29 -6.25 -17.89
C VAL A 57 -10.76 -6.44 -17.53
N MET A 58 -11.34 -7.61 -17.81
CA MET A 58 -12.75 -7.89 -17.54
C MET A 58 -13.07 -8.10 -16.05
N HIS A 59 -12.10 -8.54 -15.24
CA HIS A 59 -12.29 -8.80 -13.80
C HIS A 59 -11.77 -7.67 -12.90
N VAL A 60 -11.31 -6.55 -13.46
CA VAL A 60 -10.77 -5.46 -12.65
C VAL A 60 -11.90 -4.75 -11.90
N GLN A 61 -11.99 -4.98 -10.59
CA GLN A 61 -12.87 -4.21 -9.72
C GLN A 61 -12.09 -3.00 -9.20
N VAL A 62 -12.52 -1.80 -9.62
CA VAL A 62 -11.96 -0.56 -9.08
C VAL A 62 -12.56 -0.34 -7.70
N VAL A 63 -11.86 -0.80 -6.66
CA VAL A 63 -12.18 -0.40 -5.29
C VAL A 63 -11.78 1.05 -5.15
N ARG A 64 -12.76 1.96 -5.19
CA ARG A 64 -12.53 3.31 -4.68
C ARG A 64 -12.22 3.16 -3.20
N LYS A 65 -11.02 3.59 -2.83
CA LYS A 65 -10.63 3.71 -1.43
C LYS A 65 -11.35 4.94 -0.91
N ASP A 66 -12.63 4.76 -0.59
CA ASP A 66 -13.44 5.78 0.05
C ASP A 66 -12.80 6.06 1.39
N ILE A 67 -12.13 7.21 1.49
CA ILE A 67 -11.64 7.72 2.76
C ILE A 67 -12.91 8.01 3.55
N ALA A 68 -13.26 7.12 4.47
CA ALA A 68 -14.40 7.28 5.35
C ALA A 68 -14.30 8.67 5.98
N ALA A 69 -15.26 9.54 5.65
CA ALA A 69 -15.40 10.82 6.34
C ALA A 69 -15.56 10.49 7.84
N PRO A 70 -14.82 11.13 8.75
CA PRO A 70 -15.02 10.90 10.16
C PRO A 70 -16.47 11.27 10.50
N VAL A 71 -17.26 10.27 10.88
CA VAL A 71 -18.60 10.48 11.43
C VAL A 71 -18.38 11.16 12.78
N VAL A 72 -18.59 12.48 12.84
CA VAL A 72 -18.57 13.23 14.08
C VAL A 72 -19.85 12.86 14.85
N GLN A 73 -19.80 11.77 15.60
CA GLN A 73 -20.77 11.48 16.66
C GLN A 73 -20.41 12.33 17.88
N ASN A 74 -21.40 13.04 18.43
CA ASN A 74 -21.35 14.04 19.50
C ASN A 74 -21.03 15.48 19.08
N VAL A 75 -21.95 16.10 18.33
CA VAL A 75 -22.27 17.50 18.59
C VAL A 75 -23.37 17.51 19.64
N GLN A 76 -22.98 17.60 20.90
CA GLN A 76 -23.91 17.93 21.97
C GLN A 76 -24.08 19.45 21.94
N GLU A 77 -25.21 19.91 21.40
CA GLU A 77 -25.62 21.31 21.50
C GLU A 77 -25.84 21.64 22.98
N SER A 78 -24.83 22.21 23.63
CA SER A 78 -25.05 22.93 24.87
C SER A 78 -25.59 24.31 24.53
N SER A 79 -26.91 24.40 24.34
CA SER A 79 -27.62 25.66 24.45
C SER A 79 -27.54 26.13 25.91
N PHE A 80 -26.62 27.06 26.18
CA PHE A 80 -26.61 27.82 27.42
C PHE A 80 -27.75 28.84 27.35
N ASP A 81 -28.93 28.46 27.82
CA ASP A 81 -29.94 29.43 28.26
C ASP A 81 -29.65 29.77 29.71
N ALA A 82 -28.99 30.92 29.89
CA ALA A 82 -28.87 31.57 31.17
C ALA A 82 -30.22 32.23 31.48
N ASP A 83 -31.12 31.49 32.12
CA ASP A 83 -32.24 32.11 32.83
C ASP A 83 -32.16 31.80 34.32
N THR A 84 -31.74 32.83 35.03
CA THR A 84 -31.56 32.91 36.48
C THR A 84 -32.90 32.87 37.18
N LEU A 85 -33.19 31.76 37.88
CA LEU A 85 -34.28 31.69 38.84
C LEU A 85 -33.83 31.00 40.13
N GLY A 86 -33.79 31.79 41.20
CA GLY A 86 -34.21 31.37 42.54
C GLY A 86 -33.24 30.50 43.32
N GLY A 87 -32.46 31.13 44.20
CA GLY A 87 -31.56 30.44 45.11
C GLY A 87 -32.24 29.60 46.19
N PHE A 88 -31.45 28.70 46.78
CA PHE A 88 -31.52 28.35 48.19
C PHE A 88 -30.19 27.72 48.63
N THR A 89 -29.78 28.07 49.84
CA THR A 89 -28.53 27.76 50.54
C THR A 89 -28.52 26.38 51.19
N GLY A 90 -27.35 25.76 51.31
CA GLY A 90 -27.08 24.61 52.20
C GLY A 90 -25.92 23.78 51.63
N ALA A 91 -24.67 24.00 52.06
CA ALA A 91 -24.05 23.53 53.31
C ALA A 91 -23.66 22.04 53.25
N ASP A 92 -22.40 21.79 53.65
CA ASP A 92 -21.78 20.49 54.00
C ASP A 92 -21.47 19.51 52.85
N GLU A 93 -20.39 18.73 52.84
CA GLU A 93 -19.15 18.64 53.62
C GLU A 93 -18.20 17.72 52.81
N ALA A 94 -16.92 17.76 53.15
CA ALA A 94 -15.77 17.16 52.48
C ALA A 94 -15.78 15.62 52.30
N GLN A 95 -15.06 15.12 51.29
CA GLN A 95 -13.85 14.27 51.46
C GLN A 95 -13.19 13.83 50.13
N VAL A 96 -11.90 14.13 50.02
CA VAL A 96 -10.85 13.55 49.12
C VAL A 96 -10.27 12.27 49.81
N PRO A 97 -9.27 11.50 49.31
CA PRO A 97 -8.66 11.33 47.96
C PRO A 97 -8.37 9.85 47.56
N GLN A 98 -8.09 9.52 46.28
CA GLN A 98 -7.07 8.48 45.97
C GLN A 98 -6.61 8.35 44.48
N SER A 99 -5.28 8.48 44.33
CA SER A 99 -4.32 7.75 43.48
C SER A 99 -4.44 7.71 41.93
N ALA A 100 -3.36 8.19 41.32
CA ALA A 100 -2.87 8.04 39.94
C ALA A 100 -2.84 6.57 39.42
N PRO A 101 -2.68 6.32 38.09
CA PRO A 101 -1.43 6.64 37.40
C PRO A 101 -1.58 7.35 36.04
N ALA A 102 -0.59 8.18 35.77
CA ALA A 102 -0.28 8.75 34.47
C ALA A 102 0.02 7.64 33.44
N GLN A 103 -0.65 7.68 32.30
CA GLN A 103 -0.16 7.02 31.08
C GLN A 103 0.66 8.04 30.29
N LYS A 104 1.95 7.74 30.18
CA LYS A 104 2.95 8.51 29.44
C LYS A 104 2.51 8.66 27.98
N THR A 105 2.18 9.87 27.57
CA THR A 105 2.25 10.24 26.16
C THR A 105 3.72 10.13 25.76
N VAL A 106 4.02 9.16 24.90
CA VAL A 106 5.32 9.10 24.23
C VAL A 106 5.40 10.33 23.35
N VAL A 107 6.04 11.38 23.86
CA VAL A 107 6.61 12.45 23.05
C VAL A 107 7.67 11.77 22.19
N LYS A 108 7.28 11.31 21.00
CA LYS A 108 8.27 10.96 19.97
C LYS A 108 8.95 12.26 19.57
N ASP A 109 10.26 12.24 19.68
CA ASP A 109 11.16 13.33 19.39
C ASP A 109 10.76 14.09 18.12
N ALA A 110 10.81 15.42 18.20
CA ALA A 110 10.43 16.40 17.16
C ALA A 110 11.29 16.35 15.88
N THR A 111 12.00 15.25 15.65
CA THR A 111 12.98 15.05 14.57
C THR A 111 12.55 13.98 13.58
N ASP A 112 11.52 13.19 13.87
CA ASP A 112 11.05 12.13 12.97
C ASP A 112 9.90 12.60 12.08
N TRP A 113 10.25 13.29 11.00
CA TRP A 113 9.30 13.77 9.98
C TRP A 113 9.06 12.75 8.86
N SER A 114 9.44 11.48 9.06
CA SER A 114 9.27 10.39 8.09
C SER A 114 7.82 10.16 7.67
N ALA A 115 6.86 10.49 8.55
CA ALA A 115 5.43 10.43 8.27
C ALA A 115 4.88 11.66 7.51
N THR A 116 5.71 12.66 7.20
CA THR A 116 5.27 13.87 6.50
C THR A 116 5.06 13.60 5.01
N PRO A 117 3.85 13.81 4.46
CA PRO A 117 3.58 13.53 3.06
C PRO A 117 4.38 14.45 2.13
N ARG A 118 4.91 13.90 1.02
CA ARG A 118 5.86 14.59 0.11
C ARG A 118 5.41 15.98 -0.38
N ASN A 119 4.12 16.25 -0.53
CA ASN A 119 3.61 17.53 -1.02
C ASN A 119 3.11 18.49 0.09
N ALA A 120 3.09 18.08 1.36
CA ALA A 120 2.67 18.94 2.47
C ALA A 120 3.68 20.07 2.73
N PRO A 121 3.26 21.18 3.38
CA PRO A 121 4.20 22.17 3.89
C PRO A 121 5.25 21.53 4.81
N CYS A 122 6.50 21.94 4.68
CA CYS A 122 7.59 21.41 5.49
C CYS A 122 7.36 21.76 6.98
N PRO A 123 7.44 20.79 7.91
CA PRO A 123 7.33 21.03 9.35
C PRO A 123 8.49 21.88 9.90
N CYS A 124 9.56 22.07 9.11
CA CYS A 124 10.66 22.99 9.39
C CYS A 124 10.29 24.49 9.28
N GLY A 125 9.04 24.83 8.94
CA GLY A 125 8.57 26.22 8.86
C GLY A 125 9.06 27.00 7.63
N SER A 126 9.72 26.34 6.66
CA SER A 126 10.33 27.00 5.50
C SER A 126 9.34 27.52 4.44
N GLY A 127 8.03 27.29 4.61
CA GLY A 127 6.98 27.62 3.63
C GLY A 127 7.03 26.82 2.32
N LYS A 128 8.01 25.93 2.15
CA LYS A 128 8.19 25.09 0.96
C LYS A 128 7.55 23.71 1.17
N LYS A 129 7.14 23.05 0.08
CA LYS A 129 6.66 21.65 0.12
C LYS A 129 7.76 20.71 0.62
N TYR A 130 7.42 19.67 1.35
CA TYR A 130 8.36 18.73 1.99
C TYR A 130 9.39 18.17 0.98
N LYS A 131 8.95 17.70 -0.18
CA LYS A 131 9.82 17.21 -1.28
C LYS A 131 10.82 18.23 -1.83
N MET A 132 10.56 19.53 -1.64
CA MET A 132 11.43 20.62 -2.12
C MET A 132 12.38 21.13 -1.02
N CYS A 133 12.26 20.60 0.19
CA CYS A 133 13.06 20.95 1.36
C CYS A 133 13.73 19.68 1.92
N HIS A 134 13.24 19.12 3.03
CA HIS A 134 13.84 17.98 3.71
C HIS A 134 13.54 16.60 3.09
N GLY A 135 12.58 16.51 2.15
CA GLY A 135 12.28 15.30 1.38
C GLY A 135 12.97 15.24 0.01
N ARG A 136 14.04 16.03 -0.16
CA ARG A 136 14.82 16.14 -1.38
C ARG A 136 16.05 15.24 -1.23
N ASN A 137 16.00 14.05 -1.83
CA ASN A 137 17.21 13.28 -2.11
C ASN A 137 18.02 13.98 -3.19
#